data_AF-A0A2E9MKG8-F1
#
_entry.id   AF-A0A2E9MKG8-F1
#
_cell.length_a   1.000
_cell.length_b   1.000
_cell.length_c   1.000
_cell.angle_alpha   90.00
_cell.angle_beta   90.00
_cell.angle_gamma   90.00
#
_symmetry.space_group_name_H-M   'P 1'
#
loop_
_entity.id
_entity.type
_entity.pdbx_description
1 polymer ?
#
loop_
_entity_poly.entity_id
_entity_poly.type
_entity_poly.pdbx_seq_one_letter_code
_entity_poly.pdbx_strand_id
1 'polypeptide(L)'
;MGCIIEPDRNDAVYDEEDHPMAYAATDAQVKQFQEDGFLLIPDLYNTEEMQLLLRVAKSDMGKTENVRGPVDAEGRLSKLWLTSDTDRDDIYNAICHGRRLVDAMERLMEDEVYLYHYKMMVKEPRVGGAWEWHQDYGYWYNNGCLYPDMASCMIAVDRAYEGNG
;
A
#
# COMPACT_ATOMS: atom_id res chain seq x y z
N MET A 1 1.77 5.01 -3.79
CA MET A 1 2.44 4.33 -2.67
C MET A 1 1.68 3.04 -2.41
N GLY A 2 2.36 1.91 -2.27
CA GLY A 2 1.76 0.61 -1.93
C GLY A 2 2.18 0.20 -0.52
N CYS A 3 1.23 -0.26 0.29
CA CYS A 3 1.47 -0.83 1.62
C CYS A 3 1.01 -2.29 1.60
N ILE A 4 1.85 -3.21 2.04
CA ILE A 4 1.50 -4.64 2.14
C ILE A 4 1.23 -4.96 3.58
N ILE A 5 0.07 -5.54 3.82
CA ILE A 5 -0.51 -5.69 5.14
C ILE A 5 -0.90 -7.16 5.31
N GLU A 6 -0.56 -7.72 6.46
CA GLU A 6 -0.83 -9.11 6.83
C GLU A 6 -1.52 -9.12 8.21
N PRO A 7 -2.42 -10.08 8.47
CA PRO A 7 -3.02 -10.26 9.77
C PRO A 7 -2.00 -10.58 10.88
N ASP A 8 -2.19 -10.02 12.07
CA ASP A 8 -1.44 -10.46 13.26
C ASP A 8 -2.03 -11.79 13.76
N ARG A 9 -1.20 -12.83 13.77
CA ARG A 9 -1.60 -14.18 14.21
C ARG A 9 -1.29 -14.46 15.67
N ASN A 10 -0.79 -13.48 16.42
CA ASN A 10 -0.79 -13.62 17.86
C ASN A 10 -2.25 -13.55 18.31
N ASP A 11 -2.66 -14.45 19.22
CA ASP A 11 -3.97 -14.42 19.89
C ASP A 11 -4.08 -13.18 20.82
N ALA A 12 -3.86 -11.98 20.29
CA ALA A 12 -4.17 -10.74 20.95
C ALA A 12 -5.69 -10.65 21.04
N VAL A 13 -6.18 -10.57 22.27
CA VAL A 13 -7.58 -10.32 22.53
C VAL A 13 -7.85 -8.91 22.04
N TYR A 14 -8.62 -8.77 20.95
CA TYR A 14 -9.23 -7.50 20.55
C TYR A 14 -9.91 -6.91 21.80
N ASP A 15 -9.34 -5.84 22.34
CA ASP A 15 -9.99 -5.10 23.42
C ASP A 15 -11.12 -4.30 22.75
N GLU A 16 -12.37 -4.74 22.95
CA GLU A 16 -13.59 -4.06 22.47
C GLU A 16 -13.80 -2.67 23.14
N GLU A 17 -12.76 -2.06 23.72
CA GLU A 17 -12.81 -0.67 24.15
C GLU A 17 -12.99 0.24 22.94
N ASP A 18 -14.25 0.63 22.74
CA ASP A 18 -14.90 1.58 21.82
C ASP A 18 -14.01 2.73 21.35
N HIS A 19 -12.99 2.41 20.55
CA HIS A 19 -12.19 3.38 19.83
C HIS A 19 -12.89 3.71 18.52
N PRO A 20 -13.39 4.94 18.34
CA PRO A 20 -14.10 5.29 17.12
C PRO A 20 -13.15 5.18 15.93
N MET A 21 -13.50 4.29 15.00
CA MET A 21 -12.77 4.09 13.75
C MET A 21 -12.66 5.41 12.99
N ALA A 22 -11.45 5.77 12.59
CA ALA A 22 -11.20 6.92 11.74
C ALA A 22 -11.73 6.71 10.32
N TYR A 23 -11.80 5.45 9.88
CA TYR A 23 -12.52 5.02 8.68
C TYR A 23 -13.11 3.62 8.90
N ALA A 24 -14.41 3.45 8.64
CA ALA A 24 -15.05 2.14 8.72
C ALA A 24 -15.55 1.75 7.33
N ALA A 25 -14.96 0.72 6.74
CA ALA A 25 -15.48 0.13 5.52
C ALA A 25 -16.89 -0.45 5.80
N THR A 26 -17.85 -0.13 4.94
CA THR A 26 -19.22 -0.64 5.07
C THR A 26 -19.28 -2.13 4.74
N ASP A 27 -20.30 -2.84 5.25
CA ASP A 27 -20.50 -4.26 4.93
C ASP A 27 -20.60 -4.52 3.41
N ALA A 28 -21.16 -3.57 2.67
CA ALA A 28 -21.22 -3.65 1.21
C ALA A 28 -19.82 -3.58 0.56
N GLN A 29 -18.93 -2.74 1.10
CA GLN A 29 -17.54 -2.63 0.64
C GLN A 29 -16.71 -3.86 1.02
N VAL A 30 -16.91 -4.42 2.21
CA VAL A 30 -16.28 -5.68 2.64
C VAL A 30 -16.69 -6.81 1.71
N LYS A 31 -18.00 -6.93 1.44
CA LYS A 31 -18.51 -7.92 0.50
C LYS A 31 -17.91 -7.73 -0.91
N GLN A 32 -17.87 -6.50 -1.41
CA GLN A 32 -17.28 -6.19 -2.71
C GLN A 32 -15.80 -6.62 -2.76
N PHE A 33 -15.03 -6.31 -1.73
CA PHE A 33 -13.62 -6.69 -1.65
C PHE A 33 -13.43 -8.21 -1.67
N GLN A 34 -14.28 -8.95 -0.92
CA GLN A 34 -14.25 -10.42 -0.88
C GLN A 34 -14.66 -11.06 -2.22
N GLU A 35 -15.61 -10.48 -2.94
CA GLU A 35 -16.10 -11.00 -4.23
C GLU A 35 -15.18 -10.64 -5.41
N ASP A 36 -14.74 -9.39 -5.49
CA ASP A 36 -13.98 -8.84 -6.62
C ASP A 36 -12.46 -8.93 -6.45
N GLY A 37 -11.98 -9.11 -5.21
CA GLY A 37 -10.56 -9.10 -4.85
C GLY A 37 -9.93 -7.71 -4.80
N PHE A 38 -10.71 -6.63 -4.94
CA PHE A 38 -10.26 -5.25 -4.80
C PHE A 38 -11.40 -4.31 -4.40
N LEU A 39 -11.03 -3.13 -3.89
CA LEU A 39 -11.96 -2.04 -3.57
C LEU A 39 -11.31 -0.69 -3.85
N LEU A 40 -12.09 0.26 -4.38
CA LEU A 40 -11.65 1.64 -4.56
C LEU A 40 -12.31 2.53 -3.50
N ILE A 41 -11.48 3.22 -2.71
CA ILE A 41 -11.94 4.17 -1.69
C ILE A 41 -11.54 5.58 -2.13
N PRO A 42 -12.49 6.40 -2.62
CA PRO A 42 -12.20 7.80 -2.91
C PRO A 42 -11.98 8.57 -1.60
N ASP A 43 -11.11 9.59 -1.66
CA ASP A 43 -10.92 10.58 -0.59
C ASP A 43 -10.56 10.00 0.80
N LEU A 44 -9.89 8.83 0.84
CA LEU A 44 -9.32 8.29 2.09
C LEU A 44 -8.32 9.28 2.73
N TYR A 45 -7.57 9.98 1.88
CA TYR A 45 -6.75 11.14 2.25
C TYR A 45 -7.18 12.34 1.44
N ASN A 46 -7.11 13.52 2.05
CA ASN A 46 -7.52 14.75 1.39
C ASN A 46 -6.42 15.28 0.46
N THR A 47 -6.77 16.30 -0.33
CA THR A 47 -5.86 16.91 -1.32
C THR A 47 -4.60 17.49 -0.68
N GLU A 48 -4.70 18.12 0.49
CA GLU A 48 -3.57 18.78 1.16
C GLU A 48 -2.54 17.75 1.64
N GLU A 49 -3.02 16.66 2.21
CA GLU A 49 -2.20 15.53 2.67
C GLU A 49 -1.46 14.88 1.50
N MET A 50 -2.16 14.64 0.38
CA MET A 50 -1.54 14.05 -0.81
C MET A 50 -0.55 14.99 -1.48
N GLN A 51 -0.82 16.29 -1.50
CA GLN A 51 0.15 17.28 -1.97
C GLN A 51 1.40 17.33 -1.07
N LEU A 52 1.25 17.20 0.25
CA LEU A 52 2.38 17.14 1.16
C LEU A 52 3.22 15.89 0.90
N LEU A 53 2.58 14.71 0.83
CA LEU A 53 3.26 13.45 0.51
C LEU A 53 4.02 13.55 -0.82
N LEU A 54 3.39 14.11 -1.85
CA LEU A 54 4.02 14.31 -3.16
C LEU A 54 5.25 15.23 -3.09
N ARG A 55 5.18 16.33 -2.33
CA ARG A 55 6.31 17.25 -2.15
C ARG A 55 7.48 16.57 -1.43
N VAL A 56 7.20 15.82 -0.36
CA VAL A 56 8.23 15.08 0.37
C VAL A 56 8.85 14.01 -0.53
N ALA A 57 8.04 13.22 -1.22
CA ALA A 57 8.51 12.17 -2.14
C ALA A 57 9.40 12.71 -3.27
N LYS A 58 9.12 13.91 -3.80
CA LYS A 58 9.97 14.54 -4.82
C LYS A 58 11.28 15.11 -4.28
N SER A 59 11.34 15.41 -2.98
CA SER A 59 12.51 16.06 -2.35
C SER A 59 13.45 15.07 -1.66
N ASP A 60 13.01 13.82 -1.49
CA ASP A 60 13.75 12.78 -0.78
C ASP A 60 14.85 12.15 -1.66
N MET A 61 16.03 12.76 -1.66
CA MET A 61 17.18 12.31 -2.45
C MET A 61 17.72 10.94 -2.00
N GLY A 62 17.62 10.60 -0.71
CA GLY A 62 18.06 9.31 -0.18
C GLY A 62 17.30 8.13 -0.78
N LYS A 63 16.10 8.38 -1.32
CA LYS A 63 15.32 7.39 -2.06
C LYS A 63 15.70 7.32 -3.51
N THR A 64 16.02 8.46 -4.12
CA THR A 64 16.43 8.54 -5.52
C THR A 64 17.63 7.64 -5.81
N GLU A 65 18.57 7.55 -4.86
CA GLU A 65 19.75 6.67 -4.95
C GLU A 65 19.43 5.17 -4.76
N ASN A 66 18.30 4.86 -4.11
CA ASN A 66 17.84 3.50 -3.83
C ASN A 66 16.69 3.05 -4.74
N VAL A 67 16.32 3.85 -5.74
CA VAL A 67 15.33 3.46 -6.74
C VAL A 67 15.91 2.34 -7.59
N ARG A 68 15.24 1.20 -7.59
CA ARG A 68 15.55 0.02 -8.40
C ARG A 68 14.26 -0.57 -8.94
N GLY A 69 14.34 -1.61 -9.75
CA GLY A 69 13.16 -2.36 -10.14
C GLY A 69 13.41 -3.29 -11.32
N PRO A 70 12.39 -4.05 -11.71
CA PRO A 70 12.45 -4.93 -12.85
C PRO A 70 12.59 -4.13 -14.15
N VAL A 71 13.16 -4.79 -15.14
CA VAL A 71 13.20 -4.33 -16.52
C VAL A 71 12.07 -5.05 -17.26
N ASP A 72 11.22 -4.31 -17.96
CA ASP A 72 10.13 -4.89 -18.74
C ASP A 72 10.62 -5.58 -20.01
N ALA A 73 9.71 -6.24 -20.74
CA ALA A 73 10.02 -6.94 -21.99
C ALA A 73 10.68 -6.04 -23.07
N GLU A 74 10.46 -4.72 -23.02
CA GLU A 74 11.06 -3.75 -23.95
C GLU A 74 12.37 -3.12 -23.44
N GLY A 75 12.88 -3.57 -22.30
CA GLY A 75 14.16 -3.08 -21.75
C GLY A 75 14.04 -1.80 -20.93
N ARG A 76 12.83 -1.37 -20.55
CA ARG A 76 12.58 -0.16 -19.76
C ARG A 76 12.50 -0.49 -18.27
N LEU A 77 13.05 0.39 -17.44
CA LEU A 77 13.11 0.20 -15.99
C LEU A 77 11.80 0.65 -15.33
N SER A 78 11.18 -0.22 -14.53
CA SER A 78 10.07 0.14 -13.64
C SER A 78 10.61 0.55 -12.29
N LYS A 79 10.80 1.86 -12.12
CA LYS A 79 11.42 2.45 -10.93
C LYS A 79 10.51 2.36 -9.71
N LEU A 80 11.02 1.78 -8.63
CA LEU A 80 10.39 1.80 -7.32
C LEU A 80 11.42 1.95 -6.21
N TRP A 81 10.97 2.50 -5.09
CA TRP A 81 11.67 2.45 -3.82
C TRP A 81 10.87 1.55 -2.88
N LEU A 82 11.44 0.43 -2.43
CA LEU A 82 10.82 -0.53 -1.53
C LEU A 82 11.63 -0.62 -0.25
N THR A 83 10.94 -0.70 0.88
CA THR A 83 11.57 -0.88 2.18
C THR A 83 10.67 -1.71 3.10
N SER A 84 11.31 -2.53 3.93
CA SER A 84 10.68 -3.23 5.07
C SER A 84 11.02 -2.54 6.40
N ASP A 85 11.60 -1.34 6.35
CA ASP A 85 11.87 -0.50 7.52
C ASP A 85 10.58 0.25 7.91
N THR A 86 9.78 -0.41 8.74
CA THR A 86 8.41 -0.01 9.12
C THR A 86 8.35 0.88 10.37
N ASP A 87 9.50 1.20 10.96
CA ASP A 87 9.56 1.92 12.25
C ASP A 87 10.24 3.29 12.13
N ARG A 88 10.41 3.79 10.90
CA ARG A 88 11.05 5.08 10.64
C ARG A 88 10.13 6.22 11.06
N ASP A 89 10.74 7.25 11.65
CA ASP A 89 10.07 8.53 11.90
C ASP A 89 10.01 9.35 10.60
N ASP A 90 9.09 8.98 9.71
CA ASP A 90 8.84 9.69 8.44
C ASP A 90 7.35 9.68 8.03
N ILE A 91 7.02 10.54 7.06
CA ILE A 91 5.65 10.70 6.56
C ILE A 91 5.06 9.41 5.95
N TYR A 92 5.92 8.49 5.48
CA TYR A 92 5.48 7.27 4.81
C TYR A 92 4.96 6.29 5.85
N ASN A 93 5.74 6.05 6.90
CA ASN A 93 5.31 5.27 8.04
C ASN A 93 4.12 5.93 8.75
N ALA A 94 4.08 7.26 8.88
CA ALA A 94 2.90 7.95 9.41
C ALA A 94 1.61 7.68 8.60
N ILE A 95 1.72 7.51 7.28
CA ILE A 95 0.58 7.14 6.42
C ILE A 95 0.24 5.65 6.55
N CYS A 96 1.24 4.76 6.50
CA CYS A 96 1.04 3.31 6.61
C CYS A 96 0.41 2.91 7.95
N HIS A 97 0.81 3.55 9.04
CA HIS A 97 0.30 3.30 10.39
C HIS A 97 -0.89 4.21 10.75
N GLY A 98 -1.34 5.04 9.81
CA GLY A 98 -2.45 5.97 10.04
C GLY A 98 -3.77 5.22 10.21
N ARG A 99 -4.52 5.54 11.27
CA ARG A 99 -5.81 4.88 11.62
C ARG A 99 -6.75 4.71 10.43
N ARG A 100 -6.91 5.71 9.55
CA ARG A 100 -7.76 5.58 8.35
C ARG A 100 -7.43 4.38 7.46
N LEU A 101 -6.14 4.05 7.31
CA LEU A 101 -5.71 2.92 6.50
C LEU A 101 -5.76 1.62 7.32
N VAL A 102 -5.26 1.64 8.56
CA VAL A 102 -5.28 0.46 9.44
C VAL A 102 -6.71 0.00 9.68
N ASP A 103 -7.60 0.89 10.11
CA ASP A 103 -9.02 0.61 10.37
C ASP A 103 -9.75 0.07 9.13
N ALA A 104 -9.41 0.60 7.93
CA ALA A 104 -9.95 0.10 6.68
C ALA A 104 -9.50 -1.34 6.41
N MET A 105 -8.22 -1.62 6.61
CA MET A 105 -7.61 -2.91 6.28
C MET A 105 -8.02 -3.99 7.28
N GLU A 106 -8.07 -3.68 8.58
CA GLU A 106 -8.63 -4.58 9.60
C GLU A 106 -10.07 -4.94 9.27
N ARG A 107 -10.90 -3.95 8.89
CA ARG A 107 -12.30 -4.20 8.55
C ARG A 107 -12.46 -5.07 7.30
N LEU A 108 -11.58 -4.92 6.30
CA LEU A 108 -11.61 -5.67 5.04
C LEU A 108 -11.02 -7.08 5.18
N MET A 109 -10.00 -7.24 6.03
CA MET A 109 -9.32 -8.51 6.30
C MET A 109 -9.98 -9.32 7.42
N GLU A 110 -10.86 -8.69 8.20
CA GLU A 110 -11.55 -9.27 9.35
C GLU A 110 -10.59 -9.77 10.44
N ASP A 111 -9.47 -9.07 10.62
CA ASP A 111 -8.41 -9.44 11.56
C ASP A 111 -7.58 -8.21 11.98
N GLU A 112 -6.82 -8.30 13.07
CA GLU A 112 -5.78 -7.31 13.40
C GLU A 112 -4.73 -7.34 12.29
N VAL A 113 -4.09 -6.21 11.99
CA VAL A 113 -3.12 -6.18 10.89
C VAL A 113 -1.81 -5.51 11.25
N TYR A 114 -0.74 -5.95 10.60
CA TYR A 114 0.57 -5.32 10.66
C TYR A 114 1.12 -4.98 9.27
N LEU A 115 2.02 -4.00 9.23
CA LEU A 115 2.69 -3.58 8.00
C LEU A 115 3.86 -4.52 7.68
N TYR A 116 3.79 -5.25 6.56
CA TYR A 116 4.84 -6.16 6.12
C TYR A 116 5.97 -5.42 5.38
N HIS A 117 5.62 -4.55 4.42
CA HIS A 117 6.53 -3.61 3.79
C HIS A 117 5.73 -2.53 3.05
N TYR A 118 6.41 -1.48 2.58
CA TYR A 118 5.81 -0.51 1.68
C TYR A 118 6.74 -0.11 0.55
N LYS A 119 6.15 0.44 -0.51
CA LYS A 119 6.85 0.86 -1.71
C LYS A 119 6.31 2.16 -2.29
N MET A 120 7.20 3.00 -2.81
CA MET A 120 6.85 4.12 -3.67
C MET A 120 7.16 3.75 -5.12
N MET A 121 6.12 3.71 -5.95
CA MET A 121 6.27 3.55 -7.39
C MET A 121 6.59 4.90 -8.02
N VAL A 122 7.69 4.98 -8.76
CA VAL A 122 8.16 6.21 -9.40
C VAL A 122 7.99 6.04 -10.91
N LYS A 123 6.79 6.30 -11.41
CA LYS A 123 6.52 6.24 -12.86
C LYS A 123 7.04 7.50 -13.54
N GLU A 124 8.04 7.33 -14.40
CA GLU A 124 8.48 8.42 -15.29
C GLU A 124 7.54 8.50 -16.49
N PRO A 125 7.08 9.72 -16.86
CA PRO A 125 6.17 9.87 -17.98
C PRO A 125 6.83 9.36 -19.28
N ARG A 126 6.10 8.50 -20.00
CA ARG A 126 6.44 7.97 -21.34
C ARG A 126 7.63 7.02 -21.44
N VAL A 127 8.51 6.97 -20.43
CA VAL A 127 9.76 6.19 -20.49
C VAL A 127 9.84 5.07 -19.45
N GLY A 128 8.96 5.06 -18.44
CA GLY A 128 8.92 4.00 -17.44
C GLY A 128 8.53 2.64 -18.02
N GLY A 129 9.10 1.58 -17.45
CA GLY A 129 8.75 0.21 -17.84
C GLY A 129 7.37 -0.21 -17.35
N ALA A 130 6.73 -1.12 -18.09
CA ALA A 130 5.46 -1.72 -17.71
C ALA A 130 5.61 -2.57 -16.44
N TRP A 131 4.62 -2.47 -15.55
CA TRP A 131 4.50 -3.41 -14.44
C TRP A 131 3.71 -4.61 -14.94
N GLU A 132 4.42 -5.66 -15.35
CA GLU A 132 3.81 -6.82 -16.00
C GLU A 132 2.83 -7.55 -15.07
N TRP A 133 1.90 -8.31 -15.65
CA TRP A 133 0.93 -9.09 -14.88
C TRP A 133 1.65 -10.08 -13.95
N HIS A 134 1.31 -10.01 -12.67
CA HIS A 134 1.81 -10.91 -11.63
C HIS A 134 0.81 -10.93 -10.47
N GLN A 135 0.96 -11.91 -9.59
CA GLN A 135 0.31 -11.95 -8.29
C GLN A 135 1.40 -11.74 -7.23
N ASP A 136 1.22 -10.73 -6.38
CA ASP A 136 2.19 -10.40 -5.34
C ASP A 136 2.46 -11.58 -4.38
N TYR A 137 1.42 -12.33 -3.97
CA TYR A 137 1.55 -13.46 -3.05
C TYR A 137 2.52 -14.55 -3.54
N GLY A 138 2.65 -14.76 -4.85
CA GLY A 138 3.62 -15.72 -5.39
C GLY A 138 5.06 -15.41 -4.99
N TYR A 139 5.38 -14.13 -4.78
CA TYR A 139 6.66 -13.70 -4.21
C TYR A 139 6.70 -13.89 -2.70
N TRP A 140 5.63 -13.52 -1.99
CA TRP A 140 5.57 -13.54 -0.52
C TRP A 140 5.60 -14.96 0.07
N TYR A 141 5.04 -15.94 -0.64
CA TYR A 141 5.17 -17.34 -0.28
C TYR A 141 6.64 -17.77 -0.14
N ASN A 142 7.49 -17.30 -1.06
CA ASN A 142 8.93 -17.57 -1.00
C ASN A 142 9.65 -16.80 0.11
N ASN A 143 8.99 -15.82 0.74
CA ASN A 143 9.49 -15.06 1.88
C ASN A 143 8.94 -15.58 3.23
N GLY A 144 8.22 -16.71 3.24
CA GLY A 144 7.72 -17.35 4.46
C GLY A 144 6.26 -17.06 4.81
N CYS A 145 5.54 -16.27 4.00
CA CYS A 145 4.09 -16.07 4.17
C CYS A 145 3.34 -17.31 3.66
N LEU A 146 3.02 -18.24 4.55
CA LEU A 146 2.51 -19.58 4.19
C LEU A 146 1.07 -19.58 3.66
N TYR A 147 0.31 -18.54 3.95
CA TYR A 147 -1.09 -18.40 3.55
C TYR A 147 -1.29 -17.07 2.81
N PRO A 148 -2.22 -17.02 1.84
CA PRO A 148 -2.52 -15.82 1.06
C PRO A 148 -3.36 -14.79 1.82
N ASP A 149 -3.17 -14.70 3.14
CA ASP A 149 -3.89 -13.79 4.02
C ASP A 149 -3.13 -12.46 4.04
N MET A 150 -3.02 -11.80 2.90
CA MET A 150 -2.28 -10.55 2.76
C MET A 150 -2.96 -9.65 1.73
N ALA A 151 -2.92 -8.35 1.95
CA ALA A 151 -3.52 -7.39 1.03
C ALA A 151 -2.63 -6.17 0.80
N SER A 152 -2.79 -5.60 -0.40
CA SER A 152 -2.09 -4.40 -0.84
C SER A 152 -3.03 -3.20 -0.78
N CYS A 153 -2.64 -2.14 -0.08
CA CYS A 153 -3.28 -0.83 -0.20
C CYS A 153 -2.48 0.07 -1.14
N MET A 154 -3.06 0.46 -2.28
CA MET A 154 -2.46 1.41 -3.22
C MET A 154 -3.04 2.82 -3.04
N ILE A 155 -2.22 3.76 -2.60
CA ILE A 155 -2.55 5.18 -2.47
C ILE A 155 -2.02 5.93 -3.70
N ALA A 156 -2.92 6.57 -4.44
CA ALA A 156 -2.56 7.48 -5.53
C ALA A 156 -1.97 8.78 -4.96
N VAL A 157 -0.67 9.00 -5.16
CA VAL A 157 0.05 10.19 -4.64
C VAL A 157 -0.07 11.38 -5.60
N ASP A 158 -0.20 11.08 -6.89
CA ASP A 158 -0.61 12.00 -7.93
C ASP A 158 -1.84 11.45 -8.68
N ARG A 159 -2.36 12.22 -9.63
CA ARG A 159 -3.57 11.86 -10.37
C ARG A 159 -3.30 10.62 -11.24
N ALA A 160 -3.94 9.50 -10.92
CA ALA A 160 -4.00 8.32 -11.77
C ALA A 160 -5.18 8.41 -12.76
N TYR A 161 -4.93 8.19 -14.05
CA TYR A 161 -5.95 8.14 -15.10
C TYR A 161 -5.48 7.23 -16.24
N GLU A 162 -6.39 6.82 -17.11
CA GLU A 162 -6.12 5.84 -18.18
C GLU A 162 -4.89 6.15 -19.05
N GLY A 163 -4.55 7.44 -19.24
CA GLY A 163 -3.43 7.87 -20.07
C GLY A 163 -2.06 7.93 -19.39
N ASN A 164 -1.92 7.61 -18.09
CA ASN A 164 -0.63 7.70 -17.39
C ASN A 164 -0.12 6.39 -16.75
N GLY A 165 -0.57 5.26 -17.29
CA GLY A 165 0.11 3.98 -17.19
C GLY A 165 -0.75 2.87 -16.64
#